data_AF-A0A7V2QV61-F1
#
_entry.id   AF-A0A7V2QV61-F1
#
_cell.length_a   1.000
_cell.length_b   1.000
_cell.length_c   1.000
_cell.angle_alpha   90.00
_cell.angle_beta   90.00
_cell.angle_gamma   90.00
#
_symmetry.space_group_name_H-M   'P 1'
#
loop_
_entity.id
_entity.type
_entity.pdbx_description
1 polymer ?
#
loop_
_entity_poly.entity_id
_entity_poly.type
_entity_poly.pdbx_seq_one_letter_code
_entity_poly.pdbx_strand_id
1 'polypeptide(L)'
;MAEEYSSDTIIYTGVDTCICVENSLREGFNNGYDVILVEDAVASSWSELHKAVLMKARGSLGLVSTTEQLIDMLQTTKRGASAFRLSTESL
;
A
#
# COMPACT_ATOMS: atom_id res chain seq x y z
N MET A 1 -23.64 12.11 -2.59
CA MET A 1 -22.56 12.85 -3.26
C MET A 1 -21.42 13.00 -2.27
N ALA A 2 -20.63 11.94 -2.08
CA ALA A 2 -19.42 12.01 -1.27
C ALA A 2 -18.41 12.92 -1.99
N GLU A 3 -17.74 13.79 -1.23
CA GLU A 3 -16.69 14.66 -1.74
C GLU A 3 -15.58 13.81 -2.37
N GLU A 4 -15.26 14.10 -3.62
CA GLU A 4 -14.20 13.44 -4.38
C GLU A 4 -12.86 13.86 -3.75
N TYR A 5 -12.31 13.01 -2.89
CA TYR A 5 -11.00 13.23 -2.30
C TYR A 5 -9.95 13.22 -3.43
N SER A 6 -9.21 14.32 -3.60
CA SER A 6 -8.15 14.49 -4.61
C SER A 6 -6.93 13.58 -4.41
N SER A 7 -6.99 12.63 -3.49
CA SER A 7 -5.91 11.69 -3.20
C SER A 7 -5.94 10.54 -4.19
N ASP A 8 -4.81 10.24 -4.81
CA ASP A 8 -4.64 9.12 -5.75
C ASP A 8 -3.94 7.92 -5.12
N THR A 9 -3.31 8.10 -3.95
CA THR A 9 -2.46 7.11 -3.29
C THR A 9 -2.96 6.79 -1.88
N ILE A 10 -3.01 5.51 -1.52
CA ILE A 10 -3.38 5.05 -0.17
C ILE A 10 -2.23 4.20 0.42
N ILE A 11 -1.82 4.54 1.64
CA ILE A 11 -0.80 3.83 2.40
C ILE A 11 -1.49 2.96 3.46
N TYR A 12 -1.14 1.68 3.51
CA TYR A 12 -1.74 0.67 4.39
C TYR A 12 -0.78 0.23 5.48
N THR A 13 -1.27 0.28 6.72
CA THR A 13 -0.62 -0.20 7.95
C THR A 13 -1.66 -0.87 8.86
N GLY A 14 -1.24 -1.52 9.94
CA GLY A 14 -2.12 -2.01 11.00
C GLY A 14 -2.21 -3.54 11.12
N VAL A 15 -3.23 -3.99 11.85
CA VAL A 15 -3.47 -5.41 12.17
C VAL A 15 -4.95 -5.74 11.99
N ASP A 16 -5.32 -6.90 11.45
CA ASP A 16 -4.48 -8.02 11.00
C ASP A 16 -4.11 -7.93 9.50
N THR A 17 -2.84 -8.21 9.16
CA THR A 17 -2.30 -8.22 7.78
C THR A 17 -3.17 -8.99 6.79
N CYS A 18 -3.64 -10.18 7.16
CA CYS A 18 -4.33 -11.10 6.26
C CYS A 18 -5.85 -11.12 6.41
N ILE A 19 -6.40 -10.15 7.15
CA ILE A 19 -7.84 -9.95 7.28
C ILE A 19 -8.20 -8.56 6.78
N CYS A 20 -8.18 -7.56 7.66
CA CYS A 20 -8.65 -6.22 7.33
C CYS A 20 -7.66 -5.47 6.44
N VAL A 21 -6.35 -5.61 6.67
CA VAL A 21 -5.35 -4.90 5.87
C VAL A 21 -5.36 -5.40 4.43
N GLU A 22 -5.32 -6.71 4.19
CA GLU A 22 -5.41 -7.26 2.83
C GLU A 22 -6.72 -6.86 2.14
N ASN A 23 -7.86 -6.94 2.84
CA ASN A 23 -9.15 -6.62 2.25
C ASN A 23 -9.23 -5.15 1.82
N SER A 24 -8.83 -4.22 2.70
CA SER A 24 -8.80 -2.79 2.38
C SER A 24 -7.79 -2.45 1.30
N LEU A 25 -6.60 -3.09 1.31
CA LEU A 25 -5.58 -2.91 0.26
C LEU A 25 -6.14 -3.25 -1.13
N ARG A 26 -6.86 -4.36 -1.24
CA ARG A 26 -7.51 -4.79 -2.48
C ARG A 26 -8.64 -3.87 -2.90
N GLU A 27 -9.40 -3.36 -1.96
CA GLU A 27 -10.46 -2.39 -2.25
C GLU A 27 -9.86 -1.11 -2.84
N GLY A 28 -8.79 -0.57 -2.26
CA GLY A 28 -8.08 0.57 -2.83
C GLY A 28 -7.56 0.30 -4.24
N PHE A 29 -6.88 -0.84 -4.44
CA PHE A 29 -6.38 -1.23 -5.75
C PHE A 29 -7.51 -1.33 -6.80
N ASN A 30 -8.61 -2.02 -6.46
CA ASN A 30 -9.73 -2.20 -7.37
C ASN A 30 -10.47 -0.89 -7.70
N ASN A 31 -10.42 0.08 -6.78
CA ASN A 31 -10.97 1.42 -7.00
C ASN A 31 -10.02 2.35 -7.78
N GLY A 32 -8.86 1.86 -8.22
CA GLY A 32 -7.90 2.59 -9.05
C GLY A 32 -6.94 3.50 -8.29
N TYR A 33 -6.80 3.31 -6.97
CA TYR A 33 -5.77 4.01 -6.19
C TYR A 33 -4.40 3.35 -6.37
N ASP A 34 -3.34 4.15 -6.36
CA ASP A 34 -1.99 3.68 -6.10
C ASP A 34 -1.94 3.18 -4.64
N VAL A 35 -1.55 1.92 -4.42
CA VAL A 35 -1.53 1.35 -3.07
C VAL A 35 -0.12 1.01 -2.61
N ILE A 36 0.19 1.39 -1.37
CA ILE A 36 1.47 1.12 -0.71
C ILE A 36 1.20 0.33 0.56
N LEU A 37 1.78 -0.87 0.70
CA LEU A 37 1.73 -1.66 1.93
C LEU A 37 3.06 -1.51 2.68
N VAL A 38 2.99 -1.12 3.95
CA VAL A 38 4.19 -0.90 4.77
C VAL A 38 4.50 -2.15 5.59
N GLU A 39 5.47 -2.95 5.15
CA GLU A 39 5.64 -4.33 5.60
C GLU A 39 6.04 -4.46 7.08
N ASP A 40 6.78 -3.49 7.60
CA ASP A 40 7.20 -3.41 9.01
C ASP A 40 6.17 -2.68 9.90
N ALA A 41 5.09 -2.17 9.31
CA ALA A 41 3.97 -1.55 10.01
C ALA A 41 2.67 -2.36 9.91
N VAL A 42 2.76 -3.64 9.54
CA VAL A 42 1.65 -4.59 9.55
C VAL A 42 1.99 -5.83 10.35
N ALA A 43 0.99 -6.45 10.99
CA ALA A 43 1.20 -7.69 11.73
C ALA A 43 -0.01 -8.63 11.69
N SER A 44 0.24 -9.92 11.87
CA SER A 44 -0.77 -10.97 12.02
C SER A 44 -0.30 -12.01 13.02
N SER A 45 -1.25 -12.70 13.66
CA SER A 45 -0.95 -13.90 14.45
C SER A 45 -0.63 -15.13 13.58
N TRP A 46 -0.99 -15.11 12.28
CA TRP A 46 -0.75 -16.20 11.34
C TRP A 46 0.45 -15.89 10.44
N SER A 47 1.65 -16.30 10.85
CA SER A 47 2.92 -15.96 10.17
C SER A 47 2.94 -16.30 8.69
N GLU A 48 2.41 -17.47 8.31
CA GLU A 48 2.44 -17.93 6.92
C GLU A 48 1.45 -17.15 6.05
N LEU A 49 0.30 -16.77 6.59
CA LEU A 49 -0.67 -15.93 5.89
C LEU A 49 -0.17 -14.49 5.75
N HIS A 50 0.46 -13.93 6.78
CA HIS A 50 1.13 -12.63 6.70
C HIS A 50 2.16 -12.59 5.57
N LYS A 51 3.08 -13.56 5.51
CA LYS A 51 4.06 -13.66 4.41
C LYS A 51 3.39 -13.82 3.05
N ALA A 52 2.33 -14.64 2.95
CA ALA A 52 1.59 -14.82 1.71
C ALA A 52 0.95 -13.51 1.21
N VAL A 53 0.44 -12.67 2.11
CA VAL A 53 -0.08 -11.34 1.75
C VAL A 53 1.03 -10.43 1.26
N LEU A 54 2.17 -10.35 1.95
CA LEU A 54 3.30 -9.53 1.50
C LEU A 54 3.79 -9.96 0.11
N MET A 55 3.95 -11.26 -0.14
CA MET A 55 4.35 -11.78 -1.46
C MET A 55 3.34 -11.43 -2.55
N LYS A 56 2.05 -11.56 -2.25
CA LYS A 56 0.96 -11.26 -3.18
C LYS A 56 0.84 -9.77 -3.49
N ALA A 57 1.05 -8.93 -2.48
CA ALA A 57 1.04 -7.48 -2.63
C ALA A 57 2.16 -7.04 -3.57
N ARG A 58 3.40 -7.52 -3.35
CA ARG A 58 4.56 -7.27 -4.22
C ARG A 58 4.30 -7.66 -5.67
N GLY A 59 3.76 -8.85 -5.90
CA GLY A 59 3.61 -9.36 -7.27
C GLY A 59 2.40 -8.86 -8.04
N SER A 60 1.40 -8.23 -7.40
CA SER A 60 0.10 -8.02 -8.07
C SER A 60 -0.79 -6.88 -7.57
N LEU A 61 -0.50 -6.24 -6.44
CA LEU A 61 -1.39 -5.20 -5.90
C LEU A 61 -0.74 -3.82 -5.88
N GLY A 62 0.50 -3.71 -5.45
CA GLY A 62 1.10 -2.38 -5.24
C GLY A 62 2.49 -2.45 -4.65
N LEU A 63 3.01 -1.28 -4.30
CA LEU A 63 4.34 -1.17 -3.73
C LEU A 63 4.34 -1.72 -2.31
N VAL A 64 5.31 -2.59 -2.00
CA VAL A 64 5.59 -3.01 -0.62
C VAL A 64 6.91 -2.42 -0.20
N SER A 65 6.88 -1.61 0.86
CA SER A 65 8.01 -0.81 1.32
C SER A 65 8.16 -0.89 2.84
N THR A 66 9.35 -0.60 3.35
CA THR A 66 9.55 -0.39 4.80
C THR A 66 9.11 1.03 5.21
N THR A 67 8.89 1.25 6.50
CA THR A 67 8.54 2.56 7.04
C THR A 67 9.62 3.59 6.72
N GLU A 68 10.90 3.20 6.81
CA GLU A 68 12.04 4.06 6.49
C GLU A 68 12.04 4.48 5.01
N GLN A 69 11.91 3.53 4.09
CA GLN A 69 11.84 3.80 2.65
C GLN A 69 10.64 4.69 2.29
N LEU A 70 9.49 4.43 2.92
CA LEU A 70 8.30 5.27 2.73
C LEU A 70 8.57 6.71 3.18
N ILE A 71 9.17 6.92 4.35
CA ILE A 71 9.47 8.27 4.84
C ILE A 71 10.42 9.01 3.88
N ASP A 72 11.47 8.35 3.39
CA ASP A 72 12.38 8.94 2.41
C ASP A 72 11.65 9.32 1.11
N MET A 73 10.78 8.43 0.62
CA MET A 73 9.94 8.68 -0.54
C MET A 73 9.02 9.89 -0.33
N LEU A 74 8.36 10.00 0.84
CA LEU A 74 7.50 11.14 1.19
C LEU A 74 8.28 12.47 1.23
N GLN A 75 9.53 12.45 1.67
CA GLN A 75 10.36 13.65 1.80
C GLN A 75 10.92 14.13 0.46
N THR A 76 11.22 13.21 -0.45
CA THR A 76 11.82 13.52 -1.76
C THR A 76 10.80 13.78 -2.86
N THR A 77 9.56 13.33 -2.66
CA THR A 77 8.48 13.46 -3.64
C THR A 77 7.97 14.90 -3.74
N LYS A 78 7.80 15.41 -4.97
CA LYS A 78 7.22 16.73 -5.23
C LYS A 78 5.71 16.71 -4.93
N ARG A 79 5.19 17.77 -4.29
CA ARG A 79 3.74 17.93 -4.09
C ARG A 79 3.01 18.07 -5.44
N GLY A 80 1.98 17.27 -5.65
CA GLY A 80 1.13 17.30 -6.84
C GLY A 80 0.36 16.00 -7.04
N ALA A 81 -0.55 15.97 -8.00
CA ALA A 81 -1.20 14.73 -8.42
C ALA A 81 -0.18 13.75 -9.02
N SER A 82 -0.37 12.47 -8.74
CA SER A 82 0.47 11.35 -9.15
C SER A 82 1.91 11.52 -8.66
N ALA A 83 2.06 11.92 -7.40
CA ALA A 83 3.34 12.26 -6.79
C ALA A 83 4.29 11.04 -6.78
N PHE A 84 3.73 9.85 -6.55
CA PHE A 84 4.49 8.59 -6.45
C PHE A 84 4.60 7.82 -7.76
N ARG A 85 3.73 8.10 -8.77
CA ARG A 85 3.66 7.43 -10.09
C ARG A 85 4.21 6.00 -10.06
N LEU A 86 3.52 5.11 -9.36
CA LEU A 86 3.89 3.70 -9.28
C LEU A 86 3.66 3.06 -10.66
N SER A 87 4.70 2.94 -11.48
CA SER A 87 4.60 2.25 -12.76
C SER A 87 4.59 0.73 -12.53
N THR A 88 4.08 -0.03 -13.49
CA THR A 88 4.15 -1.51 -13.46
C THR A 88 5.59 -2.05 -13.43
N GLU A 89 6.59 -1.21 -13.72
CA GLU A 89 8.02 -1.55 -13.59
C GLU A 89 8.55 -1.37 -12.16
N SER A 90 7.78 -0.70 -11.29
CA SER A 90 8.08 -0.50 -9.86
C SER A 90 7.41 -1.51 -8.93
N LEU A 91 6.64 -2.44 -9.50
CA LEU A 91 5.97 -3.58 -8.85
C LEU A 91 6.77 -4.87 -9.11
#